data_AF-F0WQJ3-F1
#
_entry.id   AF-F0WQJ3-F1
#
_cell.length_a   1.000
_cell.length_b   1.000
_cell.length_c   1.000
_cell.angle_alpha   90.00
_cell.angle_beta   90.00
_cell.angle_gamma   90.00
#
_symmetry.space_group_name_H-M   'P 1'
#
loop_
_entity.id
_entity.type
_entity.pdbx_description
1 polymer ?
#
loop_
_entity_poly.entity_id
_entity_poly.type
_entity_poly.pdbx_seq_one_letter_code
_entity_poly.pdbx_strand_id
1 'polypeptide(L)'
;MSHEQIREAVLYAVGTICEREGTAASSNASFHSVLFPDTKQHEAHTVDTQVRRKRPETSKETLTILTDLLIKQAQLMATELQHFARHANRKVIKSEDVLLCARRQPKIMQSLTLFHQTQSKQTSKKRKSLDQSDHTELAQK
;
A
#
# COMPACT_ATOMS: atom_id res chain seq x y z
N MET A 1 4.53 4.02 -23.64
CA MET A 1 5.33 2.88 -23.11
C MET A 1 4.82 1.62 -23.77
N SER A 2 5.71 0.74 -24.20
CA SER A 2 5.31 -0.57 -24.74
C SER A 2 4.83 -1.48 -23.60
N HIS A 3 4.02 -2.49 -23.94
CA HIS A 3 3.57 -3.51 -22.97
C HIS A 3 4.75 -4.23 -22.30
N GLU A 4 5.82 -4.44 -23.06
CA GLU A 4 7.07 -5.03 -22.59
C GLU A 4 7.79 -4.15 -21.56
N GLN A 5 7.89 -2.84 -21.80
CA GLN A 5 8.48 -1.90 -20.83
C GLN A 5 7.73 -1.90 -19.50
N ILE A 6 6.40 -1.96 -19.54
CA ILE A 6 5.58 -2.03 -18.33
C ILE A 6 5.84 -3.35 -17.60
N ARG A 7 5.90 -4.46 -18.34
CA ARG A 7 6.15 -5.78 -17.76
C ARG A 7 7.50 -5.85 -17.05
N GLU A 8 8.57 -5.37 -17.67
CA GLU A 8 9.90 -5.37 -17.06
C GLU A 8 9.96 -4.48 -15.82
N ALA A 9 9.31 -3.31 -15.86
CA ALA A 9 9.21 -2.44 -14.68
C ALA A 9 8.44 -3.10 -13.53
N VAL A 10 7.35 -3.80 -13.83
CA VAL A 10 6.57 -4.54 -12.83
C VAL A 10 7.38 -5.71 -12.28
N LEU A 11 8.09 -6.47 -13.12
CA LEU A 11 8.95 -7.58 -12.68
C LEU A 11 10.03 -7.10 -11.70
N TYR A 12 10.68 -5.98 -12.02
CA TYR A 12 11.65 -5.35 -11.11
C TYR A 12 11.01 -4.97 -9.77
N ALA A 13 9.83 -4.32 -9.79
CA ALA A 13 9.13 -3.95 -8.57
C ALA A 13 8.73 -5.17 -7.72
N VAL A 14 8.21 -6.23 -8.36
CA VAL A 14 7.87 -7.50 -7.68
C VAL A 14 9.11 -8.12 -7.04
N GLY A 15 10.24 -8.17 -7.77
CA GLY A 15 11.52 -8.66 -7.25
C GLY A 15 11.96 -7.91 -6.00
N THR A 16 12.01 -6.57 -6.06
CA THR A 16 12.43 -5.74 -4.91
C THR A 16 11.51 -5.89 -3.69
N ILE A 17 10.20 -6.06 -3.88
CA ILE A 17 9.25 -6.31 -2.79
C ILE A 17 9.49 -7.70 -2.19
N CYS A 18 9.62 -8.73 -3.03
CA CYS A 18 9.87 -10.11 -2.57
C CYS A 18 11.17 -10.23 -1.78
N GLU A 19 12.26 -9.59 -2.23
CA GLU A 19 13.54 -9.54 -1.52
C GLU A 19 13.43 -8.82 -0.16
N ARG A 20 12.70 -7.70 -0.10
CA ARG A 20 12.44 -6.98 1.15
C ARG A 20 11.67 -7.86 2.15
N GLU A 21 10.63 -8.55 1.70
CA GLU A 21 9.85 -9.46 2.55
C GLU A 21 10.62 -10.71 2.98
N GLY A 22 11.56 -11.19 2.14
CA GLY A 22 12.46 -12.31 2.46
C GLY A 22 13.49 -11.95 3.55
N THR A 23 14.00 -10.72 3.53
CA THR A 23 15.00 -10.23 4.51
C THR A 23 14.37 -9.70 5.81
N ALA A 24 13.16 -9.12 5.73
CA ALA A 24 12.50 -8.51 6.88
C ALA A 24 11.94 -9.49 7.92
N ALA A 25 11.98 -10.81 7.65
CA ALA A 25 11.69 -11.84 8.64
C ALA A 25 12.65 -11.82 9.85
N SER A 26 13.78 -11.10 9.76
CA SER A 26 14.73 -10.92 10.87
C SER A 26 14.50 -9.67 11.74
N SER A 27 13.69 -8.69 11.31
CA SER A 27 13.59 -7.38 12.00
C SER A 27 12.16 -6.88 12.27
N ASN A 28 11.12 -7.49 11.69
CA ASN A 28 9.75 -6.98 11.84
C ASN A 28 9.03 -7.51 13.08
N ALA A 29 9.50 -7.14 14.28
CA ALA A 29 8.62 -7.07 15.44
C ALA A 29 7.66 -5.86 15.35
N SER A 30 8.05 -4.81 14.62
CA SER A 30 7.33 -3.52 14.64
C SER A 30 6.18 -3.38 13.63
N PHE A 31 6.13 -4.15 12.53
CA PHE A 31 5.01 -4.04 11.58
C PHE A 31 3.77 -4.81 12.04
N HIS A 32 3.95 -5.95 12.72
CA HIS A 32 2.85 -6.73 13.28
C HIS A 32 2.18 -6.02 14.47
N SER A 33 2.94 -5.34 15.34
CA SER A 33 2.35 -4.66 16.50
C SER A 33 1.55 -3.41 16.13
N VAL A 34 1.86 -2.76 14.99
CA VAL A 34 1.14 -1.56 14.53
C VAL A 34 -0.15 -1.93 13.76
N LEU A 35 -0.19 -3.11 13.12
CA LEU A 35 -1.35 -3.61 12.38
C LEU A 35 -2.33 -4.43 13.25
N PHE A 36 -1.89 -4.95 14.40
CA PHE A 36 -2.68 -5.84 15.27
C PHE A 36 -2.52 -5.51 16.77
N PRO A 37 -3.26 -4.51 17.29
CA PRO A 37 -3.23 -4.18 18.72
C PRO A 37 -4.12 -5.10 19.61
N ASP A 38 -5.07 -5.85 19.05
CA ASP A 38 -6.18 -6.48 19.82
C ASP A 38 -6.16 -8.02 19.91
N THR A 39 -5.04 -8.70 19.65
CA THR A 39 -4.94 -10.13 20.01
C THR A 39 -4.65 -10.25 21.50
N LYS A 40 -5.71 -10.18 22.31
CA LYS A 40 -5.67 -10.59 23.72
C LYS A 40 -5.21 -12.05 23.82
N GLN A 41 -4.24 -12.23 24.70
CA GLN A 41 -3.58 -13.46 25.07
C GLN A 41 -4.61 -14.47 25.59
N HIS A 42 -4.86 -15.55 24.84
CA HIS A 42 -5.28 -16.82 25.42
C HIS A 42 -4.08 -17.75 25.31
N GLU A 43 -3.39 -17.84 26.45
CA GLU A 43 -2.18 -18.61 26.70
C GLU A 43 -2.53 -20.10 26.65
N ALA A 44 -2.08 -20.80 25.61
CA ALA A 44 -2.04 -22.26 25.59
C ALA A 44 -0.57 -22.67 25.63
N HIS A 45 -0.20 -23.22 26.78
CA HIS A 45 1.07 -23.86 27.08
C HIS A 45 1.37 -24.98 26.07
N THR A 46 2.28 -24.74 25.13
CA THR A 46 3.11 -25.78 24.51
C THR A 46 4.50 -25.19 24.27
N VAL A 47 5.51 -25.97 24.67
CA VAL A 47 6.93 -25.64 24.55
C VAL A 47 7.33 -25.74 23.07
N ASP A 48 7.01 -24.73 22.27
CA ASP A 48 7.51 -24.65 20.90
C ASP A 48 8.84 -23.92 20.90
N THR A 49 9.91 -24.71 20.79
CA THR A 49 11.22 -24.26 20.33
C THR A 49 11.03 -23.68 18.93
N GLN A 50 10.73 -22.37 18.86
CA GLN A 50 10.54 -21.61 17.63
C GLN A 50 11.87 -21.49 16.89
N VAL A 51 12.26 -22.55 16.18
CA VAL A 51 13.22 -22.44 15.08
C VAL A 51 12.54 -21.52 14.07
N ARG A 52 12.91 -20.23 14.06
CA ARG A 52 12.52 -19.29 13.00
C ARG A 52 13.05 -19.83 11.68
N ARG A 53 12.26 -20.65 11.00
CA ARG A 53 12.60 -21.16 9.67
C ARG A 53 12.75 -19.93 8.78
N LYS A 54 13.97 -19.71 8.28
CA LYS A 54 14.22 -18.68 7.27
C LYS A 54 13.23 -18.90 6.13
N ARG A 55 12.50 -17.85 5.73
CA ARG A 55 11.57 -17.93 4.60
C ARG A 55 12.35 -18.40 3.36
N PRO A 56 11.84 -19.37 2.59
CA PRO A 56 12.51 -19.80 1.38
C PRO A 56 12.71 -18.63 0.41
N GLU A 57 13.85 -18.61 -0.26
CA GLU A 57 14.13 -17.64 -1.33
C GLU A 57 13.11 -17.81 -2.46
N THR A 58 12.62 -16.70 -3.01
CA THR A 58 11.64 -16.72 -4.10
C THR A 58 12.31 -17.12 -5.41
N SER A 59 11.79 -18.15 -6.10
CA SER A 59 12.34 -18.55 -7.40
C SER A 59 12.04 -17.53 -8.51
N LYS A 60 12.90 -17.46 -9.53
CA LYS A 60 12.72 -16.58 -10.70
C LYS A 60 11.41 -16.84 -11.45
N GLU A 61 11.00 -18.11 -11.52
CA GLU A 61 9.72 -18.52 -12.10
C GLU A 61 8.54 -17.96 -11.30
N THR A 62 8.61 -18.00 -9.96
CA THR A 62 7.59 -17.42 -9.09
C THR A 62 7.44 -15.92 -9.32
N LEU A 63 8.56 -15.19 -9.44
CA LEU A 63 8.55 -13.75 -9.72
C LEU A 63 7.88 -13.45 -11.06
N THR A 64 8.14 -14.27 -12.07
CA THR A 64 7.53 -14.14 -13.41
C THR A 64 6.03 -14.36 -13.35
N ILE A 65 5.58 -15.43 -12.68
CA ILE A 65 4.15 -15.73 -12.52
C ILE A 65 3.43 -14.63 -11.74
N LEU A 66 4.03 -14.14 -10.65
CA LEU A 66 3.49 -13.02 -9.86
C LEU A 66 3.35 -11.75 -10.70
N THR A 67 4.32 -11.48 -11.57
CA THR A 67 4.29 -10.34 -12.49
C THR A 67 3.11 -10.44 -13.45
N ASP A 68 2.95 -11.60 -14.10
CA ASP A 68 1.85 -11.80 -15.06
C ASP A 68 0.48 -11.77 -14.37
N LEU A 69 0.39 -12.31 -13.14
CA LEU A 69 -0.80 -12.21 -12.29
C LEU A 69 -1.14 -10.75 -11.96
N LEU A 70 -0.14 -9.97 -11.52
CA LEU A 70 -0.32 -8.58 -11.14
C LEU A 70 -0.77 -7.71 -12.32
N ILE A 71 -0.23 -7.94 -13.51
CA ILE A 71 -0.66 -7.25 -14.74
C ILE A 71 -2.12 -7.55 -15.04
N LYS A 72 -2.54 -8.82 -14.99
CA LYS A 72 -3.96 -9.20 -15.18
C LYS A 72 -4.86 -8.58 -14.12
N GLN A 73 -4.43 -8.57 -12.87
CA GLN A 73 -5.17 -7.96 -11.78
C GLN A 73 -5.32 -6.44 -11.99
N ALA A 74 -4.26 -5.76 -12.45
CA ALA A 74 -4.30 -4.34 -12.75
C ALA A 74 -5.30 -4.00 -13.88
N GLN A 75 -5.42 -4.86 -14.89
CA GLN A 75 -6.42 -4.70 -15.96
C GLN A 75 -7.86 -4.81 -15.43
N LEU A 76 -8.11 -5.79 -14.56
CA LEU A 76 -9.42 -5.93 -13.89
C LEU A 76 -9.74 -4.70 -13.04
N MET A 77 -8.79 -4.28 -12.18
CA MET A 77 -8.96 -3.11 -11.33
C MET A 77 -9.17 -1.83 -12.13
N ALA A 78 -8.42 -1.60 -13.22
CA ALA A 78 -8.61 -0.43 -14.07
C ALA A 78 -10.03 -0.36 -14.63
N THR A 79 -10.57 -1.51 -15.05
CA THR A 79 -11.94 -1.62 -15.57
C THR A 79 -12.96 -1.34 -14.47
N GLU A 80 -12.81 -1.92 -13.28
CA GLU A 80 -13.71 -1.66 -12.14
C GLU A 80 -13.70 -0.19 -11.73
N LEU A 81 -12.52 0.42 -11.60
CA LEU A 81 -12.37 1.82 -11.22
C LEU A 81 -13.03 2.76 -12.23
N GLN A 82 -12.89 2.49 -13.52
CA GLN A 82 -13.59 3.25 -14.56
C GLN A 82 -15.12 3.14 -14.42
N HIS A 83 -15.65 1.95 -14.14
CA HIS A 83 -17.08 1.76 -13.94
C HIS A 83 -17.60 2.51 -12.72
N PHE A 84 -16.88 2.51 -11.60
CA PHE A 84 -17.27 3.26 -10.39
C PHE A 84 -17.32 4.77 -10.63
N ALA A 85 -16.28 5.31 -11.28
CA ALA A 85 -16.26 6.73 -11.62
C ALA A 85 -17.42 7.11 -12.56
N ARG A 86 -17.69 6.28 -13.59
CA ARG A 86 -18.80 6.48 -14.53
C ARG A 86 -20.16 6.36 -13.86
N HIS A 87 -20.34 5.44 -12.93
CA HIS A 87 -21.59 5.28 -12.17
C HIS A 87 -21.92 6.54 -11.37
N ALA A 88 -20.90 7.26 -10.88
CA ALA A 88 -21.06 8.56 -10.23
C ALA A 88 -21.05 9.76 -11.20
N ASN A 89 -21.24 9.54 -12.51
CA ASN A 89 -21.19 10.58 -13.56
C ASN A 89 -19.88 11.38 -13.61
N ARG A 90 -18.75 10.78 -13.22
CA ARG A 90 -17.42 11.41 -13.24
C ARG A 90 -16.55 10.84 -14.35
N LYS A 91 -15.69 11.70 -14.91
CA LYS A 91 -14.63 11.30 -15.87
C LYS A 91 -13.28 11.02 -15.20
N VAL A 92 -13.13 11.42 -13.93
CA VAL A 92 -11.90 11.30 -13.15
C VAL A 92 -12.14 10.38 -11.96
N ILE A 93 -11.24 9.40 -11.80
CA ILE A 93 -11.24 8.45 -10.68
C ILE A 93 -10.79 9.18 -9.41
N LYS A 94 -11.52 8.96 -8.30
CA LYS A 94 -11.27 9.54 -6.97
C LYS A 94 -10.93 8.45 -5.95
N SER A 95 -10.52 8.85 -4.75
CA SER A 95 -10.20 7.93 -3.64
C SER A 95 -11.38 7.03 -3.26
N GLU A 96 -12.61 7.53 -3.35
CA GLU A 96 -13.84 6.76 -3.09
C GLU A 96 -13.96 5.53 -4.01
N ASP A 97 -13.55 5.65 -5.28
CA ASP A 97 -13.59 4.55 -6.25
C ASP A 97 -12.57 3.45 -5.86
N VAL A 98 -11.40 3.86 -5.35
CA VAL A 98 -10.35 2.94 -4.86
C VAL A 98 -10.80 2.21 -3.60
N LEU A 99 -11.42 2.92 -2.67
CA LEU A 99 -11.99 2.31 -1.46
C LEU A 99 -13.12 1.33 -1.80
N LEU A 100 -13.97 1.67 -2.78
CA LEU A 100 -15.02 0.79 -3.25
C LEU A 100 -14.48 -0.47 -3.95
N CYS A 101 -13.39 -0.36 -4.71
CA CYS A 101 -12.70 -1.51 -5.31
C CYS A 101 -12.20 -2.49 -4.23
N ALA A 102 -11.68 -1.98 -3.11
CA ALA A 102 -11.19 -2.80 -2.00
C ALA A 102 -12.27 -3.42 -1.10
N ARG A 103 -13.57 -3.15 -1.33
CA ARG A 103 -14.68 -3.50 -0.42
C ARG A 103 -14.78 -4.98 -0.03
N ARG A 104 -14.31 -5.89 -0.89
CA ARG A 104 -14.37 -7.34 -0.66
C ARG A 104 -13.31 -7.83 0.34
N GLN A 105 -12.33 -7.00 0.67
CA GLN A 105 -11.20 -7.34 1.53
C GLN A 105 -11.16 -6.35 2.71
N PRO A 106 -11.88 -6.63 3.82
CA PRO A 106 -12.07 -5.66 4.90
C PRO A 106 -10.76 -5.12 5.50
N LYS A 107 -9.74 -5.97 5.65
CA LYS A 107 -8.42 -5.58 6.17
C LYS A 107 -7.70 -4.59 5.26
N ILE A 108 -7.79 -4.78 3.95
CA ILE A 108 -7.18 -3.89 2.95
C ILE A 108 -7.95 -2.57 2.91
N MET A 109 -9.28 -2.64 2.92
CA MET A 109 -10.14 -1.45 2.98
C MET A 109 -9.84 -0.57 4.21
N GLN A 110 -9.68 -1.17 5.40
CA GLN A 110 -9.29 -0.46 6.62
C GLN A 110 -7.93 0.22 6.47
N SER A 111 -6.93 -0.51 5.99
CA SER A 111 -5.56 0.02 5.80
C SER A 111 -5.53 1.17 4.80
N LEU A 112 -6.24 1.06 3.68
CA LEU A 112 -6.36 2.12 2.68
C LEU A 112 -7.11 3.35 3.22
N THR A 113 -8.13 3.13 4.04
CA THR A 113 -8.89 4.23 4.68
C THR A 113 -7.99 5.03 5.62
N LEU A 114 -7.19 4.34 6.46
CA LEU A 114 -6.21 5.00 7.34
C LEU A 114 -5.16 5.77 6.53
N PHE A 115 -4.62 5.15 5.47
CA PHE A 115 -3.67 5.81 4.59
C PHE A 115 -4.26 7.09 3.96
N HIS A 116 -5.49 7.04 3.47
CA HIS A 116 -6.18 8.18 2.87
C HIS A 116 -6.34 9.34 3.87
N GLN A 117 -6.70 9.05 5.13
CA GLN A 117 -6.82 10.06 6.19
C GLN A 117 -5.47 10.70 6.55
N THR A 118 -4.37 9.94 6.52
CA THR A 118 -3.04 10.51 6.79
C THR A 118 -2.59 11.43 5.65
N GLN A 119 -2.86 11.06 4.39
CA GLN A 119 -2.52 11.88 3.23
C GLN A 119 -3.28 13.22 3.22
N SER A 120 -4.58 13.23 3.56
CA SER A 120 -5.35 14.48 3.64
C SER A 120 -4.88 15.44 4.74
N LYS A 121 -4.31 14.90 5.83
CA LYS A 121 -3.71 15.70 6.92
C LYS A 121 -2.34 16.29 6.55
N GLN A 122 -1.60 15.69 5.61
CA GLN A 122 -0.31 16.22 5.18
C GLN A 122 -0.47 17.42 4.21
N THR A 123 -1.49 17.40 3.35
CA THR A 123 -1.75 18.50 2.40
C THR A 123 -2.25 19.77 3.08
N SER A 124 -2.97 19.66 4.20
CA SER A 124 -3.43 20.81 4.99
C SER A 124 -2.32 21.51 5.77
N LYS A 125 -1.27 20.79 6.21
CA LYS A 125 -0.08 21.40 6.83
C LYS A 125 0.72 22.25 5.85
N LYS A 126 0.83 21.83 4.59
CA LYS A 126 1.55 22.58 3.55
C LYS A 126 0.83 23.89 3.15
N ARG A 127 -0.49 23.96 3.33
CA ARG A 127 -1.27 25.19 3.08
C ARG A 127 -1.15 26.22 4.20
N LYS A 128 -0.83 25.81 5.42
CA LYS A 128 -0.66 26.73 6.56
C LYS A 128 0.72 27.41 6.58
N SER A 129 1.69 26.93 5.82
CA SER A 129 3.05 27.50 5.75
C SER A 129 3.24 28.54 4.64
N LEU A 130 2.30 28.68 3.69
CA LEU A 130 2.36 29.72 2.65
C LEU A 130 1.73 31.05 3.07
N ASP A 131 0.88 31.05 4.10
CA ASP A 131 0.19 32.25 4.59
C ASP A 131 1.04 33.07 5.59
N GLN A 132 2.18 32.53 6.02
CA GLN A 132 3.03 33.16 7.04
C GLN A 132 4.20 33.97 6.44
N SER A 133 4.46 33.86 5.14
CA SER A 133 5.57 34.54 4.46
C SER A 133 5.25 35.98 4.01
N ASP A 134 3.97 36.38 3.92
CA ASP A 134 3.61 37.69 3.36
C ASP A 134 3.44 38.80 4.43
N HIS A 135 3.46 38.47 5.72
CA HIS A 135 3.23 39.45 6.79
C HIS A 135 4.49 40.05 7.44
N THR A 136 5.70 39.62 7.04
CA THR A 136 6.95 40.06 7.67
C THR A 136 7.73 41.15 6.92
N GLU A 137 7.30 41.58 5.73
CA GLU A 137 8.08 42.53 4.90
C GLU A 137 7.66 44.02 5.03
N LEU A 138 6.62 44.34 5.81
CA LEU A 138 6.11 45.73 5.97
C LEU A 138 6.53 46.43 7.28
N ALA A 139 7.39 45.82 8.11
CA ALA A 139 7.79 46.38 9.42
C ALA A 139 9.17 47.07 9.44
N GLN A 140 9.80 47.30 8.28
CA GLN A 140 11.06 48.05 8.19
C GLN A 140 10.99 49.14 7.12
N LYS A 141 10.40 50.28 7.46
CA LYS A 141 10.79 51.56 6.86
C LYS A 141 10.40 52.75 7.73
#